data_AF-A0A968A4W4-F1
#
_entry.id   AF-A0A968A4W4-F1
#
_cell.length_a   1.000
_cell.length_b   1.000
_cell.length_c   1.000
_cell.angle_alpha   90.00
_cell.angle_beta   90.00
_cell.angle_gamma   90.00
#
_symmetry.space_group_name_H-M   'P 1'
#
loop_
_entity.id
_entity.type
_entity.pdbx_description
1 polymer ?
#
loop_
_entity_poly.entity_id
_entity_poly.type
_entity_poly.pdbx_seq_one_letter_code
_entity_poly.pdbx_strand_id
1 'polypeptide(L)' 'YYAEFGVRFRVCGLAMNDFGYEEDDFHDFIEIAPSAMTELAHWQNKGYALIRPLIME' A
#
# COMPACT_ATOMS: atom_id res chain seq x y z
N TYR A 1 8.27 7.58 -11.83
CA TYR A 1 8.17 8.95 -11.26
C TYR A 1 8.11 8.97 -9.73
N TYR A 2 6.97 8.73 -9.06
CA TYR A 2 6.94 8.85 -7.58
C TYR A 2 7.78 7.79 -6.85
N ALA A 3 7.83 6.56 -7.37
CA ALA A 3 8.66 5.50 -6.82
C ALA A 3 10.17 5.87 -6.81
N GLU A 4 10.62 6.71 -7.76
CA GLU A 4 12.01 7.17 -7.84
C GLU A 4 12.35 8.24 -6.79
N PHE A 5 11.35 8.86 -6.14
CA PHE A 5 11.55 9.86 -5.08
C PHE A 5 11.54 9.26 -3.66
N GLY A 6 11.68 7.94 -3.53
CA GLY A 6 11.68 7.25 -2.24
C GLY A 6 10.28 6.96 -1.67
N VAL A 7 9.22 7.14 -2.46
CA VAL A 7 7.87 6.72 -2.07
C VAL A 7 7.73 5.21 -2.28
N ARG A 8 7.45 4.49 -1.19
CA ARG A 8 7.17 3.05 -1.25
C ARG A 8 5.68 2.80 -1.38
N PHE A 9 5.30 2.07 -2.41
CA PHE A 9 3.92 1.68 -2.69
C PHE A 9 3.67 0.28 -2.15
N ARG A 10 2.60 0.12 -1.37
CA ARG A 10 2.24 -1.18 -0.79
C ARG A 10 0.80 -1.55 -1.14
N VAL A 11 0.60 -2.76 -1.63
CA VAL A 11 -0.72 -3.31 -1.96
C VAL A 11 -1.19 -4.25 -0.84
N CYS A 12 -2.51 -4.26 -0.59
CA CYS A 12 -3.12 -5.20 0.34
C CYS A 12 -3.22 -6.59 -0.29
N GLY A 13 -2.51 -7.58 0.25
CA GLY A 13 -2.53 -8.96 -0.25
C GLY A 13 -3.91 -9.63 -0.14
N LEU A 14 -4.69 -9.30 0.89
CA LEU A 14 -6.09 -9.78 0.97
C LEU A 14 -6.93 -9.24 -0.19
N ALA A 15 -6.85 -7.93 -0.47
CA ALA A 15 -7.60 -7.34 -1.58
C ALA A 15 -7.11 -7.86 -2.93
N MET A 16 -5.79 -7.97 -3.12
CA MET A 16 -5.19 -8.58 -4.32
C MET A 16 -5.82 -9.95 -4.61
N ASN A 17 -5.89 -10.83 -3.61
CA ASN A 17 -6.51 -12.15 -3.74
C ASN A 17 -8.03 -12.06 -4.01
N ASP A 18 -8.75 -11.20 -3.29
CA ASP A 18 -10.20 -11.04 -3.44
C ASP A 18 -10.60 -10.55 -4.85
N PHE A 19 -9.73 -9.75 -5.47
CA PHE A 19 -9.92 -9.23 -6.83
C PHE A 19 -9.27 -10.11 -7.91
N GLY A 20 -8.58 -11.19 -7.53
CA GLY A 20 -7.97 -12.13 -8.48
C GLY A 20 -6.75 -11.59 -9.22
N TYR A 21 -6.03 -10.64 -8.62
CA TYR A 21 -4.74 -10.16 -9.13
C TYR A 21 -3.60 -11.09 -8.70
N GLU A 22 -2.62 -11.25 -9.57
CA GLU A 22 -1.35 -11.91 -9.30
C GLU A 22 -0.24 -10.88 -9.06
N GLU A 23 0.90 -11.30 -8.49
CA GLU A 23 2.01 -10.38 -8.22
C GLU A 23 2.53 -9.71 -9.51
N ASP A 24 2.52 -10.45 -10.62
CA ASP A 24 2.97 -9.99 -11.95
C ASP A 24 2.02 -8.98 -12.61
N ASP A 25 0.82 -8.76 -12.06
CA ASP A 25 -0.10 -7.70 -12.52
C ASP A 25 0.34 -6.31 -12.03
N PHE A 26 1.29 -6.24 -11.08
CA PHE A 26 1.78 -5.01 -10.50
C PHE A 26 3.11 -4.58 -11.10
N HIS A 27 3.40 -3.28 -11.01
CA HIS A 27 4.74 -2.78 -11.31
C HIS A 27 5.75 -3.30 -10.28
N ASP A 28 6.97 -3.61 -10.73
CA ASP A 28 8.07 -4.17 -9.91
C ASP A 28 8.41 -3.39 -8.63
N PHE A 29 8.04 -2.11 -8.54
CA PHE A 29 8.26 -1.27 -7.35
C PHE A 29 7.19 -1.42 -6.26
N ILE A 30 6.13 -2.20 -6.52
CA ILE A 30 5.04 -2.44 -5.58
C ILE A 30 5.44 -3.57 -4.62
N GLU A 31 5.33 -3.30 -3.33
CA GLU A 31 5.50 -4.32 -2.30
C GLU A 31 4.13 -4.85 -1.85
N ILE A 32 3.98 -6.16 -1.67
CA ILE A 32 2.74 -6.74 -1.15
C ILE A 32 2.81 -6.78 0.37
N ALA A 33 1.87 -6.12 1.03
CA ALA A 33 1.66 -6.23 2.48
C ALA A 33 0.60 -7.33 2.75
N PRO A 34 0.71 -8.12 3.82
CA PRO A 34 -0.30 -9.15 4.13
C PRO A 34 -1.72 -8.58 4.26
N SER A 35 -1.86 -7.41 4.90
CA SER A 35 -3.13 -6.69 5.03
C SER A 35 -2.85 -5.20 5.18
N ALA A 36 -3.50 -4.35 4.39
CA ALA A 36 -3.31 -2.90 4.47
C ALA A 36 -3.72 -2.33 5.83
N MET A 37 -4.78 -2.85 6.47
CA MET A 37 -5.24 -2.31 7.76
C MET A 37 -4.21 -2.59 8.87
N THR A 38 -3.68 -3.80 8.93
CA THR A 38 -2.62 -4.16 9.89
C THR A 38 -1.32 -3.41 9.59
N GLU A 39 -1.00 -3.19 8.31
CA GLU A 39 0.16 -2.40 7.89
C GLU A 39 0.07 -0.94 8.38
N LEU A 40 -1.07 -0.28 8.19
CA LEU A 40 -1.29 1.08 8.67
C LEU A 40 -1.18 1.16 10.20
N ALA A 41 -1.80 0.22 10.92
CA ALA A 41 -1.69 0.14 12.38
C ALA A 41 -0.23 -0.07 12.83
N HIS A 42 0.53 -0.92 12.13
CA HIS A 42 1.95 -1.18 12.40
C HIS A 42 2.78 0.11 12.31
N TRP A 43 2.61 0.90 11.25
CA TRP A 43 3.36 2.15 11.08
C TRP A 43 2.91 3.25 12.04
N GLN A 44 1.60 3.37 12.30
CA GLN A 44 1.11 4.30 13.31
C GLN A 44 1.68 4.00 14.70
N ASN A 45 1.79 2.72 15.09
CA ASN A 45 2.41 2.32 16.36
C ASN A 45 3.93 2.63 16.43
N LYS A 46 4.59 2.82 15.29
CA LYS A 46 5.99 3.28 15.21
C LYS A 46 6.12 4.82 15.22
N GLY A 47 5.02 5.54 15.39
CA GLY A 47 5.00 7.00 15.44
C GLY A 47 4.80 7.70 14.09
N TYR A 48 4.44 6.96 13.03
CA TYR A 48 4.13 7.57 11.73
C TYR A 48 2.71 8.15 11.73
N ALA A 49 2.54 9.29 11.07
CA ALA A 49 1.23 9.89 10.87
C ALA A 49 0.47 9.21 9.74
N LEU A 50 -0.85 9.05 9.90
CA LEU A 50 -1.75 8.68 8.82
C LEU A 50 -2.26 9.94 8.12
N ILE A 51 -1.97 10.07 6.83
CA ILE A 51 -2.50 11.13 5.98
C ILE A 51 -3.54 10.50 5.06
N ARG A 52 -4.81 10.85 5.25
CA ARG A 52 -5.90 10.43 4.35
C ARG A 52 -6.16 11.55 3.35
N PRO A 53 -6.04 11.30 2.03
CA PRO A 53 -6.38 12.31 1.04
C PRO A 53 -7.87 12.64 1.11
N LEU A 54 -8.20 13.92 1.02
CA LEU A 54 -9.56 14.38 0.76
C LEU A 54 -9.69 14.53 -0.76
N ILE A 55 -10.53 13.70 -1.36
CA ILE A 55 -10.82 13.80 -2.79
C ILE A 55 -11.93 14.83 -2.97
N MET A 56 -11.65 15.88 -3.72
CA MET A 56 -12.62 16.89 -4.13
C MET A 56 -13.19 16.47 -5.50
N GLU A 57 -14.50 16.65 -5.70
CA GLU A 57 -15.17 16.43 -7.00
C GLU A 57 -14.72 17.42 -8.08
#